data_AF-A0A1U7CLX8-F1
#
_entry.id   AF-A0A1U7CLX8-F1
#
_cell.length_a   1.000
_cell.length_b   1.000
_cell.length_c   1.000
_cell.angle_alpha   90.00
_cell.angle_beta   90.00
_cell.angle_gamma   90.00
#
_symmetry.space_group_name_H-M   'P 1'
#
loop_
_entity.id
_entity.type
_entity.pdbx_description
1 polymer ?
#
loop_
_entity_poly.entity_id
_entity_poly.type
_entity_poly.pdbx_seq_one_letter_code
_entity_poly.pdbx_strand_id
1 'polypeptide(L)'
;MVDELSRRRHNFQPGRKLRLANGQLWVFPTPRVPGDPTGFQADAEYRPLLDSVREADSDAERALAELALAVFLLSWNYDLSPSEYQELLSFPAGSPAVEEWRGNMSELACAHIGGPLLAKEPGMAYQGWFSRLLARFRPSPTDQ
;
A
#
# COMPACT_ATOMS: atom_id res chain seq x y z
N MET A 1 -18.77 8.86 -4.74
CA MET A 1 -17.67 9.71 -4.23
C MET A 1 -17.57 9.49 -2.75
N VAL A 2 -16.63 8.62 -2.40
CA VAL A 2 -16.27 8.33 -1.00
C VAL A 2 -15.70 9.58 -0.35
N ASP A 3 -16.16 9.88 0.86
CA ASP A 3 -15.65 10.98 1.67
C ASP A 3 -14.61 10.48 2.69
N GLU A 4 -13.45 11.11 2.73
CA GLU A 4 -12.32 10.71 3.58
C GLU A 4 -12.64 10.79 5.08
N LEU A 5 -13.28 11.87 5.53
CA LEU A 5 -13.56 12.10 6.94
C LEU A 5 -14.55 11.08 7.50
N SER A 6 -15.58 10.78 6.71
CA SER A 6 -16.65 9.84 7.07
C SER A 6 -16.18 8.39 7.16
N ARG A 7 -15.01 8.07 6.59
CA ARG A 7 -14.43 6.72 6.58
C ARG A 7 -13.34 6.49 7.60
N ARG A 8 -12.91 7.52 8.34
CA ARG A 8 -11.83 7.38 9.33
C ARG A 8 -12.21 6.39 10.43
N ARG A 9 -11.29 5.49 10.75
CA ARG A 9 -11.40 4.64 11.93
C ARG A 9 -11.09 5.43 13.19
N HIS A 10 -11.53 4.93 14.33
CA HIS A 10 -11.27 5.54 15.65
C HIS A 10 -9.77 5.59 16.00
N ASN A 11 -8.97 4.67 15.45
CA ASN A 11 -7.54 4.56 15.64
C ASN A 11 -6.72 5.27 14.53
N PHE A 12 -7.34 6.24 13.85
CA PHE A 12 -6.73 7.00 12.77
C PHE A 12 -5.33 7.53 13.15
N GLN A 13 -4.36 7.27 12.29
CA GLN A 13 -2.99 7.74 12.47
C GLN A 13 -2.66 8.82 11.45
N PRO A 14 -2.10 9.96 11.89
CA PRO A 14 -1.67 11.00 10.98
C PRO A 14 -0.49 10.53 10.13
N GLY A 15 -0.26 11.24 9.03
CA GLY A 15 0.88 10.97 8.17
C GLY A 15 0.83 11.74 6.87
N ARG A 16 1.36 11.13 5.80
CA ARG A 16 1.51 11.79 4.50
C ARG A 16 0.17 11.83 3.77
N LYS A 17 -0.14 12.98 3.16
CA LYS A 17 -1.35 13.16 2.34
C LYS A 17 -1.03 12.88 0.88
N LEU A 18 -1.75 11.96 0.26
CA LEU A 18 -1.65 11.65 -1.16
C LEU A 18 -3.00 11.91 -1.83
N ARG A 19 -2.97 12.45 -3.05
CA ARG A 19 -4.18 12.61 -3.86
C ARG A 19 -4.54 11.27 -4.50
N LEU A 20 -5.78 10.82 -4.31
CA LEU A 20 -6.30 9.59 -4.90
C LEU A 20 -7.17 9.89 -6.13
N ALA A 21 -7.68 8.85 -6.80
CA ALA A 21 -8.39 8.96 -8.07
C ALA A 21 -9.68 9.80 -7.98
N ASN A 22 -10.29 9.89 -6.78
CA ASN A 22 -11.42 10.76 -6.52
C ASN A 22 -11.07 12.26 -6.40
N GLY A 23 -9.79 12.62 -6.57
CA GLY A 23 -9.27 13.99 -6.48
C GLY A 23 -9.07 14.51 -5.05
N GLN A 24 -9.49 13.76 -4.02
CA GLN A 24 -9.32 14.12 -2.62
C GLN A 24 -7.96 13.70 -2.07
N LEU A 25 -7.53 14.36 -1.00
CA LEU A 25 -6.33 14.00 -0.26
C LEU A 25 -6.67 12.97 0.83
N TRP A 26 -5.98 11.84 0.80
CA TRP A 26 -6.08 10.77 1.78
C TRP A 26 -4.80 10.66 2.59
N VAL A 27 -4.94 10.45 3.89
CA VAL A 27 -3.81 10.32 4.82
C VAL A 27 -3.35 8.86 4.91
N PHE A 28 -2.09 8.64 4.53
CA PHE A 28 -1.36 7.41 4.75
C PHE A 28 -0.55 7.53 6.04
N PRO A 29 -0.64 6.56 6.96
CA PRO A 29 0.04 6.64 8.25
C PRO A 29 1.56 6.62 8.05
N THR A 30 2.28 7.51 8.72
CA THR A 30 3.75 7.52 8.66
C THR A 30 4.35 6.35 9.43
N PRO A 31 5.50 5.81 9.00
CA PRO A 31 6.21 4.83 9.80
C PRO A 31 6.58 5.44 11.17
N ARG A 32 6.21 4.76 12.24
CA ARG A 32 6.65 5.07 13.60
C ARG A 32 8.10 4.62 13.81
N VAL A 33 8.71 5.16 14.86
CA VAL A 33 10.07 4.85 15.29
C VAL A 33 10.17 3.35 15.62
N PRO A 34 11.23 2.66 15.19
CA PRO A 34 11.45 1.26 15.54
C PRO A 34 11.39 1.03 17.05
N GLY A 35 10.57 0.07 17.49
CA GLY A 35 10.42 -0.28 18.91
C GLY A 35 9.09 0.13 19.55
N ASP A 36 8.18 0.79 18.81
CA ASP A 36 6.78 0.92 19.22
C ASP A 36 6.03 -0.39 18.91
N PRO A 37 5.58 -1.16 19.92
CA PRO A 37 4.84 -2.40 19.69
C PRO A 37 3.39 -2.17 19.25
N THR A 38 2.97 -0.92 19.05
CA THR A 38 1.59 -0.55 18.73
C THR A 38 1.46 -0.03 17.29
N GLY A 39 0.34 -0.37 16.64
CA GLY A 39 0.02 0.12 15.29
C GLY A 39 0.22 -0.92 14.19
N PHE A 40 0.08 -0.47 12.94
CA PHE A 40 0.19 -1.30 11.73
C PHE A 40 1.57 -1.95 11.58
N GLN A 41 2.62 -1.39 12.19
CA GLN A 41 3.99 -1.94 12.06
C GLN A 41 4.17 -3.28 12.78
N ALA A 42 3.35 -3.56 13.79
CA ALA A 42 3.34 -4.84 14.49
C ALA A 42 2.54 -5.91 13.72
N ASP A 43 1.82 -5.53 12.68
CA ASP A 43 1.07 -6.46 11.83
C ASP A 43 2.04 -7.37 11.06
N ALA A 44 1.76 -8.66 11.04
CA ALA A 44 2.59 -9.66 10.37
C ALA A 44 2.67 -9.45 8.85
N GLU A 45 1.71 -8.73 8.25
CA GLU A 45 1.67 -8.43 6.82
C GLU A 45 2.53 -7.23 6.44
N TYR A 46 2.81 -6.32 7.38
CA TYR A 46 3.52 -5.08 7.07
C TYR A 46 4.93 -5.33 6.56
N ARG A 47 5.72 -6.16 7.26
CA ARG A 47 7.11 -6.41 6.86
C ARG A 47 7.24 -7.13 5.50
N PRO A 48 6.47 -8.20 5.22
CA PRO A 48 6.44 -8.82 3.89
C PRO A 48 6.06 -7.87 2.77
N LEU A 49 5.14 -6.92 2.98
CA LEU A 49 4.78 -5.92 1.98
C LEU A 49 5.97 -5.01 1.65
N LEU A 50 6.72 -4.56 2.66
CA LEU A 50 7.92 -3.75 2.44
C LEU A 50 9.03 -4.52 1.72
N ASP A 51 9.27 -5.77 2.13
CA ASP A 51 10.26 -6.63 1.47
C ASP A 51 9.87 -6.85 0.00
N SER A 52 8.57 -7.00 -0.29
CA SER A 52 8.07 -7.14 -1.65
C SER A 52 8.32 -5.92 -2.54
N VAL A 53 8.12 -4.71 -2.00
CA VAL A 53 8.43 -3.46 -2.74
C VAL A 53 9.94 -3.36 -3.00
N ARG A 54 10.75 -3.71 -2.00
CA ARG A 54 12.22 -3.68 -2.11
C ARG A 54 12.77 -4.71 -3.09
N GLU A 55 12.15 -5.88 -3.15
CA GLU A 55 12.67 -7.05 -3.89
C GLU A 55 12.10 -7.20 -5.30
N ALA A 56 11.11 -6.39 -5.67
CA ALA A 56 10.48 -6.39 -7.00
C ALA A 56 11.51 -6.26 -8.13
N ASP A 57 11.43 -7.19 -9.09
CA ASP A 57 12.41 -7.32 -10.18
C ASP A 57 12.01 -6.52 -11.43
N SER A 58 10.78 -6.00 -11.47
CA SER A 58 10.26 -5.17 -12.56
C SER A 58 9.39 -4.03 -12.05
N ASP A 59 9.23 -2.99 -12.87
CA ASP A 59 8.34 -1.85 -12.56
C ASP A 59 6.89 -2.31 -12.37
N ALA A 60 6.45 -3.34 -13.10
CA ALA A 60 5.11 -3.91 -12.96
C ALA A 60 4.93 -4.62 -11.61
N GLU A 61 5.91 -5.42 -11.17
CA GLU A 61 5.89 -6.05 -9.85
C GLU A 61 5.95 -5.01 -8.74
N ARG A 62 6.79 -3.99 -8.89
CA ARG A 62 6.93 -2.89 -7.93
C ARG A 62 5.62 -2.13 -7.80
N ALA A 63 4.97 -1.80 -8.91
CA ALA A 63 3.67 -1.15 -8.92
C ALA A 63 2.60 -1.97 -8.18
N LEU A 64 2.59 -3.29 -8.36
CA LEU A 64 1.66 -4.17 -7.65
C LEU A 64 1.96 -4.27 -6.15
N ALA A 65 3.25 -4.33 -5.78
CA ALA A 65 3.68 -4.32 -4.39
C ALA A 65 3.32 -2.99 -3.69
N GLU A 66 3.56 -1.86 -4.35
CA GLU A 66 3.19 -0.53 -3.86
C GLU A 66 1.67 -0.38 -3.73
N LEU A 67 0.89 -0.93 -4.67
CA LEU A 67 -0.57 -0.95 -4.57
C LEU A 67 -1.06 -1.78 -3.36
N ALA A 68 -0.47 -2.95 -3.14
CA ALA A 68 -0.79 -3.78 -1.98
C ALA A 68 -0.45 -3.06 -0.67
N LEU A 69 0.72 -2.41 -0.60
CA LEU A 69 1.10 -1.56 0.53
C LEU A 69 0.13 -0.39 0.72
N ALA A 70 -0.32 0.25 -0.36
CA ALA A 70 -1.30 1.34 -0.30
C ALA A 70 -2.62 0.88 0.33
N VAL A 71 -3.15 -0.27 -0.11
CA VAL A 71 -4.37 -0.87 0.43
C VAL A 71 -4.21 -1.17 1.92
N PHE A 72 -3.09 -1.79 2.32
CA PHE A 72 -2.78 -2.10 3.71
C PHE A 72 -2.71 -0.84 4.58
N LEU A 73 -2.00 0.19 4.13
CA LEU A 73 -1.87 1.44 4.87
C LEU A 73 -3.21 2.19 5.00
N LEU A 74 -4.04 2.16 3.95
CA LEU A 74 -5.38 2.73 3.98
C LEU A 74 -6.33 1.94 4.89
N SER A 75 -6.28 0.60 4.88
CA SER A 75 -7.15 -0.23 5.74
C SER A 75 -6.89 0.01 7.23
N TRP A 76 -5.69 0.47 7.57
CA TRP A 76 -5.38 0.85 8.94
C TRP A 76 -6.10 2.12 9.39
N ASN A 77 -6.18 3.13 8.51
CA ASN A 77 -6.77 4.43 8.82
C ASN A 77 -8.27 4.54 8.51
N TYR A 78 -8.78 3.72 7.59
CA TYR A 78 -10.13 3.87 7.05
C TYR A 78 -10.87 2.55 7.00
N ASP A 79 -12.19 2.62 7.18
CA ASP A 79 -13.10 1.51 6.96
C ASP A 79 -13.68 1.60 5.55
N LEU A 80 -12.96 1.01 4.59
CA LEU A 80 -13.29 1.04 3.18
C LEU A 80 -13.74 -0.34 2.69
N SER A 81 -14.79 -0.37 1.90
CA SER A 81 -15.21 -1.56 1.17
C SER A 81 -14.35 -1.80 -0.08
N PRO A 82 -14.33 -3.02 -0.64
CA PRO A 82 -13.57 -3.32 -1.86
C PRO A 82 -13.88 -2.41 -3.04
N SER A 83 -15.16 -2.05 -3.23
CA SER A 83 -15.59 -1.10 -4.28
C SER A 83 -15.03 0.30 -4.06
N GLU A 84 -14.85 0.71 -2.81
CA GLU A 84 -14.28 2.02 -2.48
C GLU A 84 -12.78 2.04 -2.70
N TYR A 85 -12.07 0.96 -2.38
CA TYR A 85 -10.67 0.81 -2.80
C TYR A 85 -10.52 0.90 -4.31
N GLN A 86 -11.42 0.25 -5.05
CA GLN A 86 -11.42 0.32 -6.50
C GLN A 86 -11.67 1.75 -6.99
N GLU A 87 -12.65 2.47 -6.45
CA GLU A 87 -12.91 3.88 -6.79
C GLU A 87 -11.70 4.78 -6.50
N LEU A 88 -11.01 4.56 -5.39
CA LEU A 88 -9.90 5.41 -4.94
C LEU A 88 -8.57 5.14 -5.66
N LEU A 89 -8.33 3.90 -6.08
CA LEU A 89 -7.05 3.46 -6.64
C LEU A 89 -7.10 3.18 -8.15
N SER A 90 -8.29 3.30 -8.78
CA SER A 90 -8.45 3.18 -10.23
C SER A 90 -8.39 4.54 -10.91
N PHE A 91 -7.21 4.89 -11.39
CA PHE A 91 -7.00 6.11 -12.16
C PHE A 91 -7.29 5.90 -13.66
N PRO A 92 -7.76 6.93 -14.39
CA PRO A 92 -7.91 6.84 -15.84
C PRO A 92 -6.57 6.55 -16.53
N ALA A 93 -6.57 5.62 -17.48
CA ALA A 93 -5.38 5.26 -18.25
C ALA A 93 -4.82 6.47 -18.99
N GLY A 94 -3.50 6.67 -18.91
CA GLY A 94 -2.81 7.81 -19.53
C GLY A 94 -3.03 9.16 -18.83
N SER A 95 -3.73 9.19 -17.69
CA SER A 95 -3.85 10.44 -16.92
C SER A 95 -2.54 10.77 -16.20
N PRO A 96 -2.13 12.05 -16.16
CA PRO A 96 -0.93 12.47 -15.42
C PRO A 96 -1.04 12.21 -13.91
N ALA A 97 -2.27 12.08 -13.40
CA ALA A 97 -2.54 11.72 -12.00
C ALA A 97 -2.00 10.33 -11.63
N VAL A 98 -1.89 9.40 -12.59
CA VAL A 98 -1.28 8.07 -12.37
C VAL A 98 0.20 8.23 -12.03
N GLU A 99 0.94 9.01 -12.81
CA GLU A 99 2.37 9.20 -12.63
C GLU A 99 2.66 9.96 -11.34
N GLU A 100 1.86 10.99 -11.03
CA GLU A 100 1.94 11.72 -9.77
C GLU A 100 1.66 10.78 -8.57
N TRP A 101 0.63 9.94 -8.66
CA TRP A 101 0.31 8.98 -7.60
C TRP A 101 1.43 7.95 -7.42
N ARG A 102 1.97 7.38 -8.49
CA ARG A 102 3.09 6.43 -8.45
C ARG A 102 4.32 7.05 -7.80
N GLY A 103 4.71 8.26 -8.21
CA GLY A 103 5.85 8.96 -7.61
C GLY A 103 5.67 9.18 -6.10
N ASN A 104 4.50 9.67 -5.69
CA ASN A 104 4.18 9.87 -4.29
C ASN A 104 4.14 8.56 -3.48
N MET A 105 3.61 7.48 -4.05
CA MET A 105 3.58 6.16 -3.42
C MET A 105 4.97 5.55 -3.29
N SER A 106 5.81 5.71 -4.31
CA SER A 106 7.19 5.22 -4.28
C SER A 106 8.02 5.93 -3.21
N GLU A 107 7.89 7.25 -3.07
CA GLU A 107 8.50 8.00 -1.98
C GLU A 107 7.95 7.60 -0.60
N LEU A 108 6.64 7.39 -0.48
CA LEU A 108 6.02 6.89 0.75
C LEU A 108 6.62 5.52 1.11
N ALA A 109 6.69 4.59 0.17
CA ALA A 109 7.29 3.28 0.37
C ALA A 109 8.77 3.36 0.81
N CYS A 110 9.57 4.25 0.20
CA CYS A 110 10.94 4.51 0.63
C CYS A 110 11.01 4.96 2.10
N ALA A 111 10.11 5.85 2.52
CA ALA A 111 10.04 6.30 3.90
C ALA A 111 9.74 5.14 4.86
N HIS A 112 8.82 4.23 4.49
CA HIS A 112 8.50 3.05 5.29
C HIS A 112 9.63 2.01 5.35
N ILE A 113 10.42 1.88 4.28
CA ILE A 113 11.58 0.99 4.21
C ILE A 113 12.77 1.55 5.02
N GLY A 114 12.85 2.88 5.14
CA GLY A 114 13.96 3.57 5.82
C GLY A 114 15.21 3.76 4.94
N GLY A 115 15.04 3.82 3.62
CA GLY A 115 16.13 3.99 2.67
C GLY A 115 15.68 4.00 1.21
N PRO A 116 16.58 4.31 0.26
CA PRO A 116 16.26 4.29 -1.16
C PRO A 116 15.95 2.86 -1.64
N LEU A 117 15.00 2.75 -2.56
CA LEU A 117 14.74 1.50 -3.29
C LEU A 117 15.93 1.21 -4.19
N LEU A 118 16.83 0.33 -3.76
CA LEU A 118 17.98 -0.08 -4.57
C LEU A 118 17.48 -0.71 -5.87
N ALA A 119 18.02 -0.26 -7.00
CA ALA A 119 17.84 -0.94 -8.28
C ALA A 119 18.53 -2.32 -8.18
N LYS A 120 17.75 -3.38 -8.34
CA LYS A 120 18.25 -4.75 -8.29
C LYS A 120 18.74 -5.13 -9.68
N GLU A 121 19.89 -5.81 -9.76
CA GLU A 121 20.45 -6.24 -11.05
C GLU A 121 19.53 -7.28 -11.72
N PRO A 122 19.34 -7.20 -13.05
CA PRO A 122 18.45 -8.10 -13.76
C PRO A 122 19.07 -9.50 -13.84
N GLY A 123 18.55 -10.46 -13.06
CA GLY A 123 19.03 -11.84 -13.18
C GLY A 123 18.48 -12.90 -12.22
N MET A 124 17.69 -12.56 -11.21
CA MET A 124 17.21 -13.55 -10.24
C MET A 124 15.69 -13.56 -10.21
N ALA A 125 15.06 -14.52 -10.90
CA ALA A 125 13.62 -14.61 -11.05
C ALA A 125 12.92 -15.02 -9.73
N TYR A 126 12.19 -14.10 -9.10
CA TYR A 126 11.32 -14.38 -7.95
C TYR A 126 9.83 -14.52 -8.37
N GLN A 127 9.54 -15.40 -9.33
CA GLN A 127 8.21 -15.59 -9.94
C GLN A 127 7.07 -16.09 -9.02
N GLY A 128 7.23 -16.14 -7.70
CA GLY A 128 6.29 -16.81 -6.80
C GLY A 128 5.68 -15.97 -5.67
N TRP A 129 6.15 -14.75 -5.43
CA TRP A 129 5.80 -14.05 -4.18
C TRP A 129 4.39 -13.42 -4.22
N PHE A 130 3.94 -12.87 -5.36
CA PHE A 130 2.61 -12.26 -5.48
C PHE A 130 1.48 -13.29 -5.33
N SER A 131 1.66 -14.50 -5.87
CA SER A 131 0.74 -15.63 -5.67
C SER A 131 0.69 -16.08 -4.21
N ARG A 132 1.81 -16.02 -3.48
CA ARG A 132 1.87 -16.33 -2.04
C ARG A 132 1.23 -15.23 -1.19
N LEU A 133 1.31 -13.98 -1.62
CA LEU A 133 0.67 -12.84 -0.97
C LEU A 133 -0.85 -12.89 -1.16
N LEU A 134 -1.33 -13.06 -2.40
CA LEU A 134 -2.76 -13.19 -2.71
C LEU A 134 -3.41 -14.44 -2.09
N ALA A 135 -2.67 -15.55 -1.98
CA ALA A 135 -3.15 -16.74 -1.28
C ALA A 135 -3.40 -16.49 0.23
N ARG A 136 -2.78 -15.45 0.81
CA ARG A 136 -2.90 -15.10 2.23
C ARG A 136 -4.02 -14.10 2.53
N PHE A 137 -4.39 -13.25 1.57
CA PHE A 137 -5.55 -12.36 1.65
C PHE A 137 -6.89 -13.05 1.31
N ARG A 138 -6.87 -14.36 1.01
CA ARG A 138 -8.09 -15.12 0.79
C ARG A 138 -8.77 -15.34 2.15
N PRO A 139 -10.00 -14.86 2.39
CA PRO A 139 -10.70 -15.22 3.62
C PRO A 139 -10.84 -16.74 3.65
N SER A 140 -10.42 -17.35 4.77
CA SER A 140 -10.73 -18.75 5.03
C SER A 140 -12.22 -18.96 4.79
N PRO A 141 -12.66 -19.92 3.95
CA PRO A 141 -14.06 -20.29 3.92
C PRO A 141 -14.41 -20.68 5.34
N THR A 142 -15.23 -19.85 5.99
CA THR A 142 -15.72 -20.10 7.34
C THR A 142 -16.50 -21.41 7.25
N ASP A 143 -16.02 -22.40 8.02
CA ASP A 143 -16.75 -23.59 8.45
C ASP A 143 -18.24 -23.25 8.64
N GLN A 144 -19.11 -23.88 7.85
CA GLN A 144 -20.54 -24.00 8.13
C GLN A 144 -20.77 -25.18 9.08
#